data_AF-X0WU76-F1
#
_entry.id   AF-X0WU76-F1
#
_cell.length_a   1.000
_cell.length_b   1.000
_cell.length_c   1.000
_cell.angle_alpha   90.00
_cell.angle_beta   90.00
_cell.angle_gamma   90.00
#
_symmetry.space_group_name_H-M   'P 1'
#
loop_
_entity.id
_entity.type
_entity.pdbx_description
1 polymer ?
#
loop_
_entity_poly.entity_id
_entity_poly.type
_entity_poly.pdbx_seq_one_letter_code
_entity_poly.pdbx_strand_id
1 'polypeptide(L)'
;MNNLPKDLIIYYALMMDLPEILSLCLSSKKFNNIVCKNKTFWMNKLIHDYQVHNLPKGHTYKSYYKHINEKLKNVNKLLMDSSKEANLDLVRLALEKGADIYAQNKALRLASAYGHLQIVKYLVDKGANIHAY
;
A
#
# COMPACT_ATOMS: atom_id res chain seq x y z
N MET A 1 -26.24 -1.73 11.88
CA MET A 1 -25.08 -1.12 12.56
C MET A 1 -25.39 -0.32 13.84
N ASN A 2 -26.63 0.14 14.08
CA ASN A 2 -26.92 1.06 15.18
C ASN A 2 -26.66 0.49 16.59
N ASN A 3 -26.76 -0.83 16.78
CA ASN A 3 -26.61 -1.48 18.09
C ASN A 3 -25.30 -2.27 18.29
N LEU A 4 -24.39 -2.28 17.31
CA LEU A 4 -23.11 -2.99 17.47
C LEU A 4 -22.17 -2.22 18.42
N PRO A 5 -21.43 -2.93 19.30
CA PRO A 5 -20.32 -2.37 20.08
C PRO A 5 -19.24 -1.78 19.18
N LYS A 6 -18.49 -0.79 19.70
CA LYS A 6 -17.45 -0.08 18.92
C LYS A 6 -16.36 -1.03 18.41
N ASP A 7 -15.90 -1.95 19.26
CA ASP A 7 -14.80 -2.86 18.93
C ASP A 7 -15.19 -3.81 17.80
N LEU A 8 -16.44 -4.28 17.81
CA LEU A 8 -16.95 -5.15 16.76
C LEU A 8 -17.11 -4.40 15.42
N ILE A 9 -17.47 -3.11 15.45
CA ILE A 9 -17.47 -2.26 14.24
C ILE A 9 -16.06 -2.12 13.66
N ILE A 10 -15.06 -1.90 14.52
CA ILE A 10 -13.65 -1.80 14.10
C ILE A 10 -13.17 -3.13 13.51
N TYR A 11 -13.45 -4.25 14.18
CA TYR A 11 -13.09 -5.58 13.72
C TYR A 11 -13.66 -5.89 12.33
N TYR A 12 -14.96 -5.68 12.13
CA TYR A 12 -15.55 -5.89 10.81
C TYR A 12 -14.96 -4.95 9.75
N ALA A 13 -14.75 -3.68 10.09
CA ALA A 13 -14.16 -2.73 9.16
C ALA A 13 -12.72 -3.09 8.74
N LEU A 14 -11.96 -3.84 9.55
CA LEU A 14 -10.63 -4.34 9.15
C LEU A 14 -10.71 -5.38 8.02
N MET A 15 -11.82 -6.13 7.94
CA MET A 15 -12.02 -7.17 6.92
C MET A 15 -12.66 -6.64 5.63
N MET A 16 -13.16 -5.41 5.63
CA MET A 16 -13.84 -4.80 4.48
C MET A 16 -12.86 -4.23 3.47
N ASP A 17 -13.30 -4.13 2.21
CA ASP A 17 -12.60 -3.40 1.16
C ASP A 17 -12.82 -1.89 1.27
N LEU A 18 -12.03 -1.13 0.50
CA LEU A 18 -12.06 0.33 0.56
C LEU A 18 -13.40 0.92 0.09
N PRO A 19 -13.96 0.54 -1.07
CA PRO A 19 -15.30 0.94 -1.50
C PRO A 19 -16.38 0.78 -0.41
N GLU A 20 -16.44 -0.36 0.27
CA GLU A 20 -17.47 -0.64 1.26
C GLU A 20 -17.31 0.22 2.51
N ILE A 21 -16.07 0.37 3.00
CA ILE A 21 -15.76 1.28 4.11
C ILE A 21 -16.22 2.69 3.75
N LEU A 22 -15.88 3.18 2.55
CA LEU A 22 -16.22 4.54 2.13
C LEU A 22 -17.73 4.74 1.97
N SER A 23 -18.45 3.74 1.44
CA SER A 23 -19.92 3.75 1.37
C SER A 23 -20.55 3.89 2.77
N LEU A 24 -20.04 3.15 3.75
CA LEU A 24 -20.50 3.26 5.14
C LEU A 24 -20.09 4.57 5.83
N CYS A 25 -18.94 5.14 5.47
CA CYS A 25 -18.56 6.47 5.95
C CYS A 25 -19.59 7.54 5.56
N LEU A 26 -20.21 7.39 4.39
CA LEU A 26 -21.21 8.34 3.86
C LEU A 26 -22.59 8.09 4.45
N SER A 27 -22.97 6.82 4.63
CA SER A 27 -24.33 6.45 5.05
C SER A 27 -24.53 6.38 6.58
N SER A 28 -23.46 6.31 7.38
CA SER A 28 -23.58 6.21 8.85
C SER A 28 -22.66 7.16 9.59
N LYS A 29 -23.24 8.15 10.30
CA LYS A 29 -22.50 9.08 11.17
C LYS A 29 -21.73 8.35 12.28
N LYS A 30 -22.33 7.29 12.86
CA LYS A 30 -21.70 6.45 13.89
C LYS A 30 -20.46 5.76 13.32
N PHE A 31 -20.58 5.09 12.17
CA PHE A 31 -19.45 4.42 11.50
C PHE A 31 -18.35 5.41 11.10
N ASN A 32 -18.73 6.55 10.50
CA ASN A 32 -17.79 7.60 10.10
C ASN A 32 -16.92 8.08 11.26
N ASN A 33 -17.52 8.29 12.44
CA ASN A 33 -16.78 8.73 13.62
C ASN A 33 -15.90 7.63 14.23
N ILE A 34 -16.35 6.38 14.25
CA ILE A 34 -15.60 5.25 14.84
C ILE A 34 -14.43 4.82 13.95
N VAL A 35 -14.63 4.80 12.62
CA VAL A 35 -13.71 4.20 11.65
C VAL A 35 -13.07 5.27 10.78
N CYS A 36 -13.87 6.02 10.04
CA CYS A 36 -13.40 6.82 8.92
C CYS A 36 -12.62 8.08 9.32
N LYS A 37 -12.86 8.62 10.52
CA LYS A 37 -12.09 9.71 11.14
C LYS A 37 -11.02 9.22 12.12
N ASN A 38 -10.95 7.92 12.37
CA ASN A 38 -10.06 7.33 13.35
C ASN A 38 -8.69 7.04 12.74
N LYS A 39 -7.68 7.81 13.15
CA LYS A 39 -6.29 7.67 12.69
C LYS A 39 -5.73 6.27 12.97
N THR A 40 -5.99 5.72 14.14
CA THR A 40 -5.49 4.40 14.56
C THR A 40 -6.10 3.28 13.73
N PHE A 41 -7.39 3.37 13.38
CA PHE A 41 -8.01 2.41 12.46
C PHE A 41 -7.27 2.37 11.13
N TRP A 42 -7.04 3.52 10.48
CA TRP A 42 -6.37 3.55 9.18
C TRP A 42 -4.90 3.14 9.25
N MET A 43 -4.20 3.41 10.35
CA MET A 43 -2.85 2.90 10.60
C MET A 43 -2.86 1.37 10.65
N ASN A 44 -3.75 0.78 11.45
CA ASN A 44 -3.86 -0.67 11.59
C ASN A 44 -4.30 -1.33 10.28
N LYS A 45 -5.24 -0.71 9.55
CA LYS A 45 -5.69 -1.19 8.24
C LYS A 45 -4.54 -1.19 7.22
N LEU A 46 -3.72 -0.14 7.21
CA LEU A 46 -2.54 -0.04 6.34
C LEU A 46 -1.53 -1.15 6.61
N ILE A 47 -1.21 -1.38 7.88
CA ILE A 47 -0.29 -2.45 8.30
C ILE A 47 -0.89 -3.82 7.97
N HIS A 48 -2.17 -4.02 8.27
CA HIS A 48 -2.87 -5.28 8.05
C HIS A 48 -2.91 -5.67 6.56
N ASP A 49 -3.35 -4.76 5.69
CA ASP A 49 -3.60 -5.13 4.28
C ASP A 49 -2.34 -5.10 3.42
N TYR A 50 -1.41 -4.20 3.74
CA TYR A 50 -0.27 -3.90 2.88
C TYR A 50 1.09 -4.11 3.56
N GLN A 51 1.14 -4.40 4.86
CA GLN A 51 2.39 -4.54 5.64
C GLN A 51 3.29 -3.30 5.56
N VAL A 52 2.71 -2.12 5.28
CA VAL A 52 3.43 -0.85 5.17
C VAL A 52 3.44 -0.16 6.53
N HIS A 53 4.65 0.07 7.05
CA HIS A 53 4.85 0.63 8.39
C HIS A 53 5.20 2.12 8.35
N ASN A 54 5.77 2.58 7.23
CA ASN A 54 6.22 3.96 7.08
C ASN A 54 5.14 4.84 6.45
N LEU A 55 4.81 5.96 7.11
CA LEU A 55 3.91 6.98 6.59
C LEU A 55 4.72 8.12 5.95
N PRO A 56 4.63 8.35 4.62
CA PRO A 56 5.33 9.45 3.97
C PRO A 56 4.87 10.83 4.47
N LYS A 57 5.78 11.80 4.46
CA LYS A 57 5.46 13.20 4.78
C LYS A 57 4.32 13.71 3.89
N GLY A 58 3.41 14.51 4.46
CA GLY A 58 2.26 15.07 3.75
C GLY A 58 1.05 14.13 3.63
N HIS A 59 1.13 12.88 4.11
CA HIS A 59 0.00 11.96 4.13
C HIS A 59 -0.60 11.78 5.53
N THR A 60 -1.90 11.51 5.57
CA THR A 60 -2.56 10.84 6.70
C THR A 60 -2.61 9.34 6.40
N TYR A 61 -2.76 8.47 7.41
CA TYR A 61 -2.92 7.03 7.15
C TYR A 61 -4.07 6.72 6.19
N LYS A 62 -5.20 7.43 6.33
CA LYS A 62 -6.33 7.28 5.42
C LYS A 62 -5.99 7.68 3.99
N SER A 63 -5.35 8.83 3.80
CA SER A 63 -5.00 9.29 2.44
C SER A 63 -3.91 8.43 1.81
N TYR A 64 -2.96 7.92 2.60
CA TYR A 64 -1.95 7.01 2.10
C TYR A 64 -2.50 5.63 1.76
N TYR A 65 -3.41 5.10 2.59
CA TYR A 65 -4.12 3.86 2.29
C TYR A 65 -4.86 3.96 0.94
N LYS A 66 -5.62 5.05 0.74
CA LYS A 66 -6.30 5.32 -0.54
C LYS A 66 -5.31 5.40 -1.70
N HIS A 67 -4.20 6.11 -1.53
CA HIS A 67 -3.15 6.24 -2.53
C HIS A 67 -2.56 4.90 -2.96
N ILE A 68 -2.26 4.02 -2.00
CA ILE A 68 -1.77 2.66 -2.28
C ILE A 68 -2.84 1.85 -3.01
N ASN A 69 -4.08 1.87 -2.52
CA ASN A 69 -5.20 1.17 -3.16
C ASN A 69 -5.36 1.57 -4.64
N GLU A 70 -5.19 2.86 -4.96
CA GLU A 70 -5.23 3.33 -6.35
C GLU A 70 -4.01 2.86 -7.17
N LYS A 71 -2.78 2.96 -6.62
CA LYS A 71 -1.58 2.48 -7.31
C LYS A 71 -1.60 0.96 -7.57
N LEU A 72 -2.24 0.18 -6.69
CA LEU A 72 -2.37 -1.27 -6.83
C LEU A 72 -3.17 -1.72 -8.07
N LYS A 73 -3.93 -0.82 -8.71
CA LYS A 73 -4.59 -1.11 -10.00
C LYS A 73 -3.60 -1.39 -11.13
N ASN A 74 -2.35 -0.96 -10.98
CA ASN A 74 -1.26 -1.26 -11.91
C ASN A 74 0.02 -1.61 -11.13
N VAL A 75 0.14 -2.87 -10.72
CA VAL A 75 1.25 -3.36 -9.89
C VAL A 75 2.62 -3.23 -10.54
N ASN A 76 2.73 -3.36 -11.87
CA ASN A 76 3.99 -3.14 -12.59
C ASN A 76 4.44 -1.68 -12.53
N LYS A 77 3.49 -0.75 -12.71
CA LYS A 77 3.76 0.67 -12.54
C LYS A 77 4.12 1.00 -11.08
N LEU A 78 3.43 0.40 -10.11
CA LEU A 78 3.77 0.56 -8.69
C LEU A 78 5.21 0.11 -8.42
N LEU A 79 5.64 -1.05 -8.94
CA LEU A 79 7.00 -1.55 -8.80
C LEU A 79 8.03 -0.56 -9.40
N MET A 80 7.77 -0.04 -10.59
CA MET A 80 8.64 0.94 -11.24
C MET A 80 8.75 2.25 -10.46
N ASP A 81 7.61 2.86 -10.11
CA ASP A 81 7.56 4.15 -9.42
C ASP A 81 8.21 4.04 -8.03
N SER A 82 7.90 2.99 -7.28
CA SER A 82 8.50 2.74 -5.95
C SER A 82 10.00 2.47 -6.00
N SER A 83 10.48 1.78 -7.05
CA SER A 83 11.91 1.57 -7.28
C SER A 83 12.65 2.87 -7.56
N LYS A 84 12.01 3.82 -8.25
CA LYS A 84 12.55 5.17 -8.50
C LYS A 84 12.53 6.06 -7.24
N GLU A 85 11.49 5.93 -6.42
CA GLU A 85 11.23 6.79 -5.25
C GLU A 85 11.93 6.34 -3.95
N ALA A 86 12.79 5.32 -4.00
CA ALA A 86 13.42 4.71 -2.81
C ALA A 86 12.43 4.05 -1.83
N ASN A 87 11.23 3.68 -2.28
CA ASN A 87 10.18 3.14 -1.41
C ASN A 87 10.20 1.60 -1.40
N LEU A 88 11.07 1.02 -0.56
CA LEU A 88 11.24 -0.43 -0.45
C LEU A 88 9.95 -1.16 0.00
N ASP A 89 9.15 -0.56 0.89
CA ASP A 89 7.89 -1.18 1.34
C ASP A 89 6.91 -1.37 0.17
N LEU A 90 6.80 -0.38 -0.73
CA LEU A 90 5.97 -0.48 -1.91
C LEU A 90 6.57 -1.39 -3.00
N VAL A 91 7.89 -1.53 -3.08
CA VAL A 91 8.53 -2.54 -3.94
C VAL A 91 8.15 -3.94 -3.49
N ARG A 92 8.23 -4.24 -2.18
CA ARG A 92 7.81 -5.53 -1.62
C ARG A 92 6.34 -5.80 -1.91
N LEU A 93 5.48 -4.83 -1.59
CA LEU A 93 4.04 -4.94 -1.83
C LEU A 93 3.72 -5.21 -3.30
N ALA A 94 4.37 -4.51 -4.24
CA ALA A 94 4.13 -4.71 -5.66
C ALA A 94 4.45 -6.15 -6.09
N LEU A 95 5.59 -6.70 -5.68
CA LEU A 95 5.98 -8.08 -5.98
C LEU A 95 5.05 -9.10 -5.30
N GLU A 96 4.67 -8.88 -4.04
CA GLU A 96 3.68 -9.71 -3.34
C GLU A 96 2.32 -9.72 -4.04
N LYS A 97 1.95 -8.61 -4.69
CA LYS A 97 0.72 -8.49 -5.50
C LYS A 97 0.90 -8.90 -6.96
N GLY A 98 2.03 -9.54 -7.30
CA GLY A 98 2.25 -10.17 -8.60
C GLY A 98 2.81 -9.26 -9.69
N ALA A 99 3.49 -8.16 -9.33
CA ALA A 99 4.24 -7.38 -10.30
C ALA A 99 5.31 -8.25 -10.99
N ASP A 100 5.42 -8.13 -12.31
CA ASP A 100 6.43 -8.78 -13.12
C ASP A 100 7.79 -8.10 -12.91
N ILE A 101 8.68 -8.79 -12.22
CA ILE A 101 10.04 -8.33 -11.94
C ILE A 101 10.87 -8.14 -13.23
N TYR A 102 10.51 -8.83 -14.30
CA TYR A 102 11.20 -8.78 -15.59
C TYR A 102 10.63 -7.74 -16.55
N ALA A 103 9.57 -7.00 -16.16
CA ALA A 103 8.88 -6.03 -17.01
C ALA A 103 9.85 -4.95 -17.56
N GLN A 104 10.46 -5.28 -18.70
CA GLN A 104 11.54 -4.54 -19.35
C GLN A 104 12.72 -4.18 -18.40
N ASN A 105 12.88 -4.94 -17.31
CA ASN A 105 13.84 -4.69 -16.22
C ASN A 105 13.87 -3.22 -15.73
N LYS A 106 12.74 -2.52 -15.88
CA LYS A 106 12.66 -1.07 -15.60
C LYS A 106 12.83 -0.77 -14.12
N ALA A 107 12.31 -1.62 -13.25
CA ALA A 107 12.43 -1.46 -11.79
C ALA A 107 13.89 -1.44 -11.34
N LEU A 108 14.67 -2.45 -11.72
CA LEU A 108 16.08 -2.56 -11.38
C LEU A 108 16.90 -1.41 -11.99
N ARG A 109 16.65 -1.07 -13.26
CA ARG A 109 17.31 0.06 -13.94
C ARG A 109 17.02 1.39 -13.25
N LEU A 110 15.76 1.66 -12.88
CA LEU A 110 15.38 2.88 -12.15
C LEU A 110 16.03 2.92 -10.77
N ALA A 111 15.98 1.85 -9.99
CA ALA A 111 16.64 1.80 -8.68
C ALA A 111 18.15 2.06 -8.79
N SER A 112 18.80 1.48 -9.80
CA SER A 112 20.23 1.66 -10.05
C SER A 112 20.56 3.09 -10.49
N ALA A 113 19.80 3.65 -11.42
CA ALA A 113 20.02 5.00 -11.95
C ALA A 113 19.88 6.09 -10.87
N TYR A 114 19.05 5.86 -9.85
CA TYR A 114 18.86 6.78 -8.74
C TYR A 114 19.67 6.42 -7.48
N GLY A 115 20.50 5.37 -7.53
CA GLY A 115 21.40 4.99 -6.43
C GLY A 115 20.73 4.30 -5.24
N HIS A 116 19.52 3.73 -5.41
CA HIS A 116 18.74 3.10 -4.35
C HIS A 116 19.22 1.67 -4.05
N LEU A 117 20.43 1.56 -3.49
CA LEU A 117 21.15 0.30 -3.30
C LEU A 117 20.34 -0.79 -2.56
N GLN A 118 19.54 -0.42 -1.54
CA GLN A 118 18.73 -1.40 -0.81
C GLN A 118 17.68 -2.06 -1.71
N ILE A 119 17.07 -1.29 -2.62
CA ILE A 119 16.10 -1.81 -3.59
C ILE A 119 16.81 -2.64 -4.66
N VAL A 120 17.97 -2.20 -5.15
CA VAL A 120 18.78 -2.98 -6.11
C VAL A 120 19.09 -4.36 -5.55
N LYS A 121 19.63 -4.44 -4.33
CA LYS A 121 19.92 -5.71 -3.65
C LYS A 121 18.67 -6.57 -3.54
N TYR A 122 17.58 -6.00 -3.04
CA TYR A 122 16.33 -6.73 -2.88
C TYR A 122 15.78 -7.29 -4.20
N LEU A 123 15.80 -6.51 -5.29
CA LEU A 123 15.34 -6.97 -6.60
C LEU A 123 16.23 -8.08 -7.16
N VAL A 124 17.55 -7.98 -7.01
CA VAL A 124 18.50 -9.04 -7.41
C VAL A 124 18.27 -10.31 -6.59
N ASP A 125 18.06 -10.20 -5.28
CA ASP A 125 17.72 -11.34 -4.40
C ASP A 125 16.39 -12.01 -4.80
N LYS A 126 15.48 -11.25 -5.43
CA LYS A 126 14.22 -11.76 -6.00
C LYS A 126 14.35 -12.27 -7.43
N GLY A 127 15.56 -12.29 -8.00
CA GLY A 127 15.85 -12.87 -9.31
C GLY A 127 15.80 -11.89 -10.49
N ALA A 128 15.76 -10.57 -10.24
CA ALA A 128 15.84 -9.59 -11.32
C ALA A 128 17.13 -9.77 -12.13
N ASN A 129 17.02 -9.75 -13.47
CA ASN A 129 18.16 -9.97 -14.35
C ASN A 129 19.04 -8.71 -14.44
N ILE A 130 20.26 -8.80 -13.90
CA ILE A 130 21.25 -7.72 -13.93
C ILE A 130 21.87 -7.46 -15.31
N HIS A 131 21.73 -8.40 -16.24
CA HIS A 131 22.27 -8.31 -17.61
C HIS A 131 21.23 -7.89 -18.65
N ALA A 132 20.03 -7.52 -18.21
CA ALA A 132 19.01 -7.04 -19.10
C ALA A 132 19.35 -5.65 -19.65
N TYR A 133 19.46 -5.57 -20.98
CA TYR A 133 19.75 -4.37 -21.75
C TYR A 133 18.48 -3.61 -22.14
#